data_AF-A0A4E0QLF0-F1
#
_entry.id   AF-A0A4E0QLF0-F1
#
_cell.length_a   1.000
_cell.length_b   1.000
_cell.length_c   1.000
_cell.angle_alpha   90.00
_cell.angle_beta   90.00
_cell.angle_gamma   90.00
#
_symmetry.space_group_name_H-M   'P 1'
#
loop_
_entity.id
_entity.type
_entity.pdbx_description
1 polymer ?
#
loop_
_entity_poly.entity_id
_entity_poly.type
_entity_poly.pdbx_seq_one_letter_code
_entity_poly.pdbx_strand_id
1 'polypeptide(L)'
;MIKKANDLFGKINVYHVEQGKKRVEIYIRLDQRVENMRVGIAIDGSASMMSLFAANIPKLFRQPGANVMEPVVRHLSRYICDYSGDGTVSLLYWAVGTGGREIEPISTFNSTQTSQIPVDGPNQQVWGTGTKLLPALNHFLSQFKDADWTILLFISDGVLEDFEEIKKRAMEVGNEIVAGTRKHCKFIMIGIGEADEKQLQELDDMFDGTQLGTNHGIDLWDCKLASNMDQLSDIWNEVDFGITLPGTARILDSKHQLLQNYVDGIPQRMEFYVNEHESAVTIEIAGQVIVQSLAGEYDDK
;
A
#
# COMPACT_ATOMS: atom_id res chain seq x y z
N MET A 1 24.24 6.73 -4.29
CA MET A 1 23.46 5.62 -4.86
C MET A 1 22.96 4.78 -3.71
N ILE A 2 21.65 4.80 -3.47
CA ILE A 2 21.00 3.98 -2.46
C ILE A 2 21.13 2.51 -2.93
N LYS A 3 21.70 1.63 -2.10
CA LYS A 3 21.77 0.21 -2.43
C LYS A 3 20.38 -0.38 -2.21
N LYS A 4 19.70 -0.70 -3.30
CA LYS A 4 18.40 -1.39 -3.31
C LYS A 4 18.45 -2.63 -2.40
N ALA A 5 17.39 -2.84 -1.62
CA ALA A 5 17.20 -4.08 -0.88
C ALA A 5 17.26 -5.28 -1.84
N ASN A 6 17.66 -6.45 -1.35
CA ASN A 6 17.58 -7.68 -2.15
C ASN A 6 16.13 -7.90 -2.63
N ASP A 7 15.91 -8.43 -3.83
CA ASP A 7 14.57 -8.61 -4.43
C ASP A 7 13.63 -9.49 -3.58
N LEU A 8 14.16 -10.26 -2.63
CA LEU A 8 13.38 -11.01 -1.63
C LEU A 8 12.66 -10.10 -0.62
N PHE A 9 13.23 -8.93 -0.33
CA PHE A 9 12.75 -8.03 0.70
C PHE A 9 11.97 -6.85 0.11
N GLY A 10 10.93 -6.43 0.83
CA GLY A 10 10.16 -5.22 0.61
C GLY A 10 10.86 -4.00 1.18
N LYS A 11 10.15 -3.18 1.97
CA LYS A 11 10.80 -2.09 2.71
C LYS A 11 11.67 -2.65 3.83
N ILE A 12 12.68 -1.87 4.18
CA ILE A 12 13.51 -2.11 5.35
C ILE A 12 13.47 -0.82 6.14
N ASN A 13 12.83 -0.87 7.30
CA ASN A 13 12.71 0.29 8.16
C ASN A 13 13.78 0.21 9.23
N VAL A 14 14.55 1.29 9.39
CA VAL A 14 15.61 1.39 10.38
C VAL A 14 15.30 2.53 11.31
N TYR A 15 14.95 2.19 12.53
CA TYR A 15 14.60 3.17 13.54
C TYR A 15 15.71 3.33 14.56
N HIS A 16 16.08 4.58 14.85
CA HIS A 16 16.90 4.84 16.03
C HIS A 16 16.09 4.56 17.29
N VAL A 17 16.74 3.92 18.27
CA VAL A 17 16.16 3.72 19.60
C VAL A 17 17.16 4.18 20.65
N GLU A 18 16.66 4.55 21.82
CA GLU A 18 17.53 4.94 22.93
C GLU A 18 18.54 3.83 23.26
N GLN A 19 19.67 4.21 23.86
CA GLN A 19 20.75 3.30 24.33
C GLN A 19 21.68 2.74 23.23
N GLY A 20 21.88 3.46 22.13
CA GLY A 20 22.92 3.13 21.13
C GLY A 20 22.58 1.89 20.29
N LYS A 21 21.29 1.61 20.13
CA LYS A 21 20.77 0.54 19.27
C LYS A 21 19.92 1.12 18.14
N LYS A 22 19.72 0.32 17.10
CA LYS A 22 18.70 0.53 16.06
C LYS A 22 17.74 -0.64 16.09
N ARG A 23 16.43 -0.37 15.95
CA ARG A 23 15.43 -1.37 15.64
C ARG A 23 15.33 -1.48 14.12
N VAL A 24 15.40 -2.69 13.59
CA VAL A 24 15.29 -2.95 12.15
C VAL A 24 14.08 -3.83 11.91
N GLU A 25 13.25 -3.43 10.95
CA GLU A 25 12.14 -4.22 10.42
C GLU A 25 12.40 -4.54 8.95
N ILE A 26 12.27 -5.82 8.59
CA ILE A 26 12.43 -6.29 7.22
C ILE A 26 11.16 -7.05 6.83
N TYR A 27 10.55 -6.64 5.73
CA TYR A 27 9.38 -7.29 5.16
C TYR A 27 9.82 -8.25 4.05
N ILE A 28 9.37 -9.50 4.10
CA ILE A 28 9.56 -10.47 3.01
C ILE A 28 8.44 -10.26 1.99
N ARG A 29 8.81 -10.09 0.71
CA ARG A 29 7.83 -9.98 -0.37
C ARG A 29 7.12 -11.32 -0.55
N LEU A 30 5.81 -11.29 -0.51
CA LEU A 30 5.01 -12.46 -0.86
C LEU A 30 4.86 -12.59 -2.37
N ASP A 31 4.73 -13.82 -2.81
CA ASP A 31 4.35 -14.23 -4.17
C ASP A 31 3.13 -15.17 -4.16
N GLN A 32 2.40 -15.24 -3.03
CA GLN A 32 1.28 -16.14 -2.82
C GLN A 32 -0.02 -15.39 -2.56
N ARG A 33 -1.13 -16.05 -2.87
CA ARG A 33 -2.46 -15.58 -2.53
C ARG A 33 -2.67 -15.59 -1.02
N VAL A 34 -3.36 -14.58 -0.54
CA VAL A 34 -3.82 -14.50 0.86
C VAL A 34 -5.28 -14.95 0.90
N GLU A 35 -5.56 -16.05 1.60
CA GLU A 35 -6.91 -16.61 1.67
C GLU A 35 -7.93 -15.57 2.19
N ASN A 36 -9.11 -15.55 1.56
CA ASN A 36 -10.19 -14.60 1.85
C ASN A 36 -9.79 -13.10 1.87
N MET A 37 -8.66 -12.74 1.23
CA MET A 37 -8.33 -11.34 1.00
C MET A 37 -9.22 -10.74 -0.10
N ARG A 38 -9.76 -9.55 0.16
CA ARG A 38 -10.50 -8.74 -0.80
C ARG A 38 -9.74 -7.47 -1.12
N VAL A 39 -9.69 -7.13 -2.40
CA VAL A 39 -8.97 -5.94 -2.88
C VAL A 39 -9.89 -5.00 -3.65
N GLY A 40 -9.85 -3.72 -3.29
CA GLY A 40 -10.53 -2.63 -3.98
C GLY A 40 -9.51 -1.65 -4.58
N ILE A 41 -9.77 -1.17 -5.80
CA ILE A 41 -9.02 -0.08 -6.42
C ILE A 41 -9.99 1.07 -6.70
N ALA A 42 -9.73 2.23 -6.14
CA ALA A 42 -10.48 3.46 -6.34
C ALA A 42 -9.61 4.47 -7.09
N ILE A 43 -10.09 4.87 -8.26
CA ILE A 43 -9.39 5.78 -9.17
C ILE A 43 -10.03 7.16 -9.07
N ASP A 44 -9.25 8.20 -8.85
CA ASP A 44 -9.77 9.56 -8.74
C ASP A 44 -10.40 10.01 -10.07
N GLY A 45 -11.68 10.39 -9.99
CA GLY A 45 -12.53 10.89 -11.05
C GLY A 45 -12.86 12.38 -10.92
N SER A 46 -12.05 13.14 -10.18
CA SER A 46 -12.11 14.59 -10.10
C SER A 46 -11.58 15.25 -11.38
N ALA A 47 -11.98 16.49 -11.62
CA ALA A 47 -11.66 17.21 -12.84
C ALA A 47 -10.15 17.41 -13.09
N SER A 48 -9.30 17.43 -12.06
CA SER A 48 -7.83 17.53 -12.21
C SER A 48 -7.27 16.34 -12.98
N MET A 49 -7.81 15.15 -12.72
CA MET A 49 -7.39 13.89 -13.35
C MET A 49 -7.71 13.82 -14.84
N MET A 50 -8.63 14.65 -15.38
CA MET A 50 -9.12 14.56 -16.77
C MET A 50 -7.99 14.48 -17.81
N SER A 51 -6.89 15.20 -17.59
CA SER A 51 -5.76 15.22 -18.51
C SER A 51 -5.08 13.86 -18.65
N LEU A 52 -4.97 13.10 -17.55
CA LEU A 52 -4.34 11.78 -17.50
C LEU A 52 -5.19 10.70 -18.21
N PHE A 53 -6.50 10.89 -18.26
CA PHE A 53 -7.42 10.07 -19.05
C PHE A 53 -7.55 10.53 -20.51
N ALA A 54 -6.89 11.63 -20.90
CA ALA A 54 -7.15 12.38 -22.12
C ALA A 54 -8.65 12.74 -22.30
N ALA A 55 -9.37 12.91 -21.19
CA ALA A 55 -10.81 13.17 -21.16
C ALA A 55 -11.16 14.59 -21.62
N ASN A 56 -10.20 15.52 -21.54
CA ASN A 56 -10.28 16.87 -22.11
C ASN A 56 -10.23 16.90 -23.65
N ILE A 57 -9.89 15.77 -24.30
CA ILE A 57 -9.82 15.63 -25.75
C ILE A 57 -10.96 14.71 -26.22
N PRO A 58 -11.78 15.09 -27.22
CA PRO A 58 -12.80 14.21 -27.77
C PRO A 58 -12.17 12.90 -28.30
N LYS A 59 -12.82 11.75 -28.04
CA LYS A 59 -12.29 10.41 -28.37
C LYS A 59 -11.76 10.28 -29.81
N LEU A 60 -12.41 10.91 -30.79
CA LEU A 60 -12.01 10.88 -32.21
C LEU A 60 -10.64 11.52 -32.48
N PHE A 61 -10.19 12.45 -31.62
CA PHE A 61 -8.94 13.19 -31.76
C PHE A 61 -7.84 12.72 -30.79
N ARG A 62 -8.12 11.72 -29.95
CA ARG A 62 -7.12 11.16 -29.03
C ARG A 62 -6.10 10.37 -29.83
N GLN A 63 -4.83 10.68 -29.62
CA GLN A 63 -3.74 9.86 -30.14
C GLN A 63 -3.72 8.50 -29.40
N PRO A 64 -3.29 7.41 -30.04
CA PRO A 64 -3.04 6.15 -29.35
C PRO A 64 -2.12 6.35 -28.15
N GLY A 65 -2.50 5.82 -26.98
CA GLY A 65 -1.74 5.99 -25.74
C GLY A 65 -1.92 7.33 -25.03
N ALA A 66 -2.81 8.22 -25.49
CA ALA A 66 -3.08 9.49 -24.81
C ALA A 66 -3.67 9.31 -23.40
N ASN A 67 -4.40 8.22 -23.17
CA ASN A 67 -4.89 7.86 -21.85
C ASN A 67 -3.80 7.05 -21.13
N VAL A 68 -3.10 7.69 -20.20
CA VAL A 68 -2.02 7.07 -19.43
C VAL A 68 -2.54 6.22 -18.27
N MET A 69 -3.76 6.47 -17.81
CA MET A 69 -4.39 5.73 -16.72
C MET A 69 -4.80 4.32 -17.13
N GLU A 70 -5.26 4.13 -18.37
CA GLU A 70 -5.71 2.83 -18.88
C GLU A 70 -4.65 1.71 -18.72
N PRO A 71 -3.42 1.84 -19.25
CA PRO A 71 -2.42 0.78 -19.09
C PRO A 71 -2.02 0.59 -17.62
N VAL A 72 -1.94 1.66 -16.82
CA VAL A 72 -1.57 1.60 -15.40
C VAL A 72 -2.61 0.80 -14.62
N VAL A 73 -3.88 1.17 -14.69
CA VAL A 73 -4.98 0.52 -13.97
C VAL A 73 -5.12 -0.94 -14.39
N ARG A 74 -5.00 -1.26 -15.68
CA ARG A 74 -5.07 -2.64 -16.17
C ARG A 74 -3.92 -3.50 -15.66
N HIS A 75 -2.70 -2.99 -15.72
CA HIS A 75 -1.51 -3.71 -15.27
C HIS A 75 -1.55 -3.96 -13.76
N LEU A 76 -1.89 -2.92 -12.99
CA LEU A 76 -2.08 -2.97 -11.56
C LEU A 76 -3.19 -3.94 -11.14
N SER A 77 -4.35 -3.87 -11.79
CA SER A 77 -5.47 -4.79 -11.53
C SER A 77 -5.05 -6.24 -11.77
N ARG A 78 -4.31 -6.50 -12.86
CA ARG A 78 -3.80 -7.84 -13.17
C ARG A 78 -2.85 -8.33 -12.09
N TYR A 79 -1.90 -7.49 -11.71
CA TYR A 79 -0.91 -7.79 -10.67
C TYR A 79 -1.58 -8.14 -9.34
N ILE A 80 -2.56 -7.34 -8.91
CA ILE A 80 -3.29 -7.54 -7.65
C ILE A 80 -4.14 -8.82 -7.64
N CYS A 81 -4.71 -9.21 -8.78
CA CYS A 81 -5.50 -10.46 -8.86
C CYS A 81 -4.70 -11.68 -8.41
N ASP A 82 -3.37 -11.69 -8.62
CA ASP A 82 -2.52 -12.82 -8.23
C ASP A 82 -2.36 -12.94 -6.71
N TYR A 83 -2.66 -11.89 -5.96
CA TYR A 83 -2.61 -11.85 -4.49
C TYR A 83 -3.98 -12.03 -3.84
N SER A 84 -5.03 -11.46 -4.44
CA SER A 84 -6.40 -11.54 -3.93
C SER A 84 -6.85 -12.98 -3.67
N GLY A 85 -7.61 -13.20 -2.59
CA GLY A 85 -7.99 -14.54 -2.14
C GLY A 85 -8.90 -15.27 -3.13
N ASP A 86 -9.73 -14.55 -3.88
CA ASP A 86 -10.61 -15.12 -4.90
C ASP A 86 -10.15 -14.86 -6.34
N GLY A 87 -8.96 -14.28 -6.51
CA GLY A 87 -8.41 -13.96 -7.83
C GLY A 87 -9.08 -12.77 -8.52
N THR A 88 -9.79 -11.91 -7.77
CA THR A 88 -10.49 -10.74 -8.31
C THR A 88 -10.14 -9.42 -7.61
N VAL A 89 -10.43 -8.32 -8.30
CA VAL A 89 -10.30 -6.97 -7.77
C VAL A 89 -11.52 -6.14 -8.15
N SER A 90 -12.05 -5.36 -7.20
CA SER A 90 -13.21 -4.48 -7.43
C SER A 90 -12.75 -3.05 -7.72
N LEU A 91 -13.27 -2.45 -8.78
CA LEU A 91 -12.88 -1.12 -9.24
C LEU A 91 -14.03 -0.12 -9.14
N LEU A 92 -13.71 1.12 -8.76
CA LEU A 92 -14.62 2.27 -8.83
C LEU A 92 -13.88 3.56 -9.18
N TYR A 93 -14.61 4.55 -9.70
CA TYR A 93 -14.19 5.95 -9.66
C TYR A 93 -14.71 6.61 -8.39
N TRP A 94 -13.88 7.44 -7.75
CA TRP A 94 -14.26 8.25 -6.59
C TRP A 94 -14.03 9.74 -6.89
N ALA A 95 -14.40 10.62 -5.96
CA ALA A 95 -14.34 12.06 -6.21
C ALA A 95 -15.10 12.47 -7.49
N VAL A 96 -16.21 11.80 -7.79
CA VAL A 96 -17.10 12.17 -8.91
C VAL A 96 -18.27 13.01 -8.42
N GLY A 97 -18.99 13.64 -9.35
CA GLY A 97 -20.18 14.43 -9.03
C GLY A 97 -19.89 15.80 -8.41
N THR A 98 -20.95 16.58 -8.20
CA THR A 98 -20.79 17.95 -7.67
C THR A 98 -20.28 17.90 -6.23
N GLY A 99 -19.14 18.56 -5.95
CA GLY A 99 -18.50 18.55 -4.65
C GLY A 99 -17.73 17.26 -4.32
N GLY A 100 -17.60 16.33 -5.28
CA GLY A 100 -16.69 15.17 -5.16
C GLY A 100 -17.12 14.08 -4.18
N ARG A 101 -18.40 14.02 -3.78
CA ARG A 101 -18.87 13.09 -2.74
C ARG A 101 -19.44 11.79 -3.27
N GLU A 102 -19.50 11.65 -4.59
CA GLU A 102 -20.09 10.50 -5.23
C GLU A 102 -19.01 9.49 -5.63
N ILE A 103 -19.46 8.26 -5.86
CA ILE A 103 -18.64 7.18 -6.41
C ILE A 103 -19.36 6.59 -7.62
N GLU A 104 -18.59 6.03 -8.55
CA GLU A 104 -19.10 5.31 -9.70
C GLU A 104 -18.43 3.92 -9.75
N PRO A 105 -19.11 2.86 -9.27
CA PRO A 105 -18.61 1.49 -9.39
C PRO A 105 -18.42 1.09 -10.86
N ILE A 106 -17.27 0.51 -11.19
CA ILE A 106 -16.97 0.01 -12.53
C ILE A 106 -17.42 -1.45 -12.63
N SER A 107 -16.69 -2.37 -11.98
CA SER A 107 -17.03 -3.79 -11.86
C SER A 107 -16.01 -4.50 -10.97
N THR A 108 -16.16 -5.82 -10.86
CA THR A 108 -15.15 -6.73 -10.31
C THR A 108 -14.55 -7.54 -11.45
N PHE A 109 -13.22 -7.61 -11.51
CA PHE A 109 -12.49 -8.25 -12.61
C PHE A 109 -11.55 -9.31 -12.07
N ASN A 110 -11.45 -10.45 -12.77
CA ASN A 110 -10.38 -11.42 -12.56
C ASN A 110 -9.19 -11.17 -13.50
N SER A 111 -8.08 -11.89 -13.30
CA SER A 111 -6.84 -11.70 -14.06
C SER A 111 -7.00 -11.82 -15.58
N THR A 112 -7.97 -12.60 -16.08
CA THR A 112 -8.23 -12.76 -17.52
C THR A 112 -9.03 -11.62 -18.14
N GLN A 113 -9.79 -10.89 -17.31
CA GLN A 113 -10.65 -9.80 -17.74
C GLN A 113 -9.97 -8.42 -17.64
N THR A 114 -8.84 -8.32 -16.94
CA THR A 114 -8.20 -7.03 -16.66
C THR A 114 -7.73 -6.29 -17.91
N SER A 115 -7.41 -6.99 -19.00
CA SER A 115 -7.06 -6.37 -20.28
C SER A 115 -8.23 -5.65 -20.97
N GLN A 116 -9.46 -5.89 -20.51
CA GLN A 116 -10.69 -5.34 -21.07
C GLN A 116 -11.36 -4.31 -20.15
N ILE A 117 -10.73 -3.95 -19.02
CA ILE A 117 -11.30 -2.94 -18.10
C ILE A 117 -11.52 -1.63 -18.86
N PRO A 118 -12.73 -1.04 -18.81
CA PRO A 118 -13.00 0.26 -19.43
C PRO A 118 -12.45 1.36 -18.52
N VAL A 119 -11.28 1.89 -18.84
CA VAL A 119 -10.63 2.96 -18.07
C VAL A 119 -10.72 4.26 -18.85
N ASP A 120 -11.90 4.83 -19.00
CA ASP A 120 -12.13 6.07 -19.78
C ASP A 120 -12.40 7.32 -18.91
N GLY A 121 -12.38 7.13 -17.59
CA GLY A 121 -12.92 8.07 -16.62
C GLY A 121 -14.40 7.82 -16.33
N PRO A 122 -15.01 8.60 -15.42
CA PRO A 122 -16.42 8.51 -15.08
C PRO A 122 -17.32 8.64 -16.32
N ASN A 123 -18.33 7.77 -16.43
CA ASN A 123 -19.29 7.76 -17.55
C ASN A 123 -20.75 7.83 -17.09
N GLN A 124 -21.04 7.41 -15.86
CA GLN A 124 -22.36 7.52 -15.24
C GLN A 124 -22.48 8.83 -14.46
N GLN A 125 -21.36 9.35 -14.00
CA GLN A 125 -21.23 10.60 -13.27
C GLN A 125 -20.45 11.64 -14.06
N VAL A 126 -20.61 12.89 -13.68
CA VAL A 126 -19.72 13.96 -14.13
C VAL A 126 -18.41 13.89 -13.35
N TRP A 127 -17.33 14.34 -13.98
CA TRP A 127 -16.06 14.59 -13.29
C TRP A 127 -16.29 15.48 -12.07
N GLY A 128 -15.71 15.12 -10.94
CA GLY A 128 -16.01 15.82 -9.70
C GLY A 128 -15.32 17.17 -9.59
N THR A 129 -15.98 18.08 -8.87
CA THR A 129 -15.45 19.43 -8.58
C THR A 129 -14.75 19.52 -7.22
N GLY A 130 -14.44 18.37 -6.63
CA GLY A 130 -13.68 18.28 -5.39
C GLY A 130 -13.19 16.86 -5.16
N THR A 131 -12.26 16.70 -4.22
CA THR A 131 -11.54 15.44 -4.01
C THR A 131 -11.82 14.91 -2.61
N LYS A 132 -12.88 14.07 -2.47
CA LYS A 132 -13.32 13.52 -1.19
C LYS A 132 -13.28 11.99 -1.17
N LEU A 133 -12.37 11.44 -0.37
CA LEU A 133 -12.03 10.01 -0.37
C LEU A 133 -12.94 9.17 0.52
N LEU A 134 -13.46 9.77 1.60
CA LEU A 134 -14.22 9.07 2.62
C LEU A 134 -15.39 8.24 2.06
N PRO A 135 -16.15 8.68 1.03
CA PRO A 135 -17.19 7.86 0.41
C PRO A 135 -16.66 6.54 -0.16
N ALA A 136 -15.53 6.55 -0.86
CA ALA A 136 -14.93 5.37 -1.45
C ALA A 136 -14.34 4.43 -0.39
N LEU A 137 -13.66 4.99 0.61
CA LEU A 137 -13.16 4.24 1.77
C LEU A 137 -14.31 3.49 2.46
N ASN A 138 -15.41 4.18 2.77
CA ASN A 138 -16.56 3.58 3.42
C ASN A 138 -17.27 2.54 2.54
N HIS A 139 -17.36 2.78 1.23
CA HIS A 139 -17.94 1.83 0.30
C HIS A 139 -17.23 0.48 0.36
N PHE A 140 -15.91 0.46 0.20
CA PHE A 140 -15.16 -0.79 0.24
C PHE A 140 -15.13 -1.42 1.63
N LEU A 141 -14.99 -0.64 2.71
CA LEU A 141 -15.04 -1.17 4.07
C LEU A 141 -16.37 -1.85 4.39
N SER A 142 -17.47 -1.36 3.81
CA SER A 142 -18.78 -1.99 3.90
C SER A 142 -18.88 -3.22 3.00
N GLN A 143 -18.39 -3.13 1.76
CA GLN A 143 -18.43 -4.23 0.78
C GLN A 143 -17.61 -5.44 1.26
N PHE A 144 -16.47 -5.21 1.91
CA PHE A 144 -15.52 -6.24 2.34
C PHE A 144 -15.54 -6.51 3.84
N LYS A 145 -16.65 -6.21 4.52
CA LYS A 145 -16.79 -6.39 5.97
C LYS A 145 -16.47 -7.81 6.48
N ASP A 146 -16.68 -8.84 5.65
CA ASP A 146 -16.51 -10.25 6.00
C ASP A 146 -15.16 -10.82 5.50
N ALA A 147 -14.28 -9.98 4.93
CA ALA A 147 -12.97 -10.38 4.44
C ALA A 147 -11.97 -10.60 5.59
N ASP A 148 -11.02 -11.52 5.42
CA ASP A 148 -9.94 -11.74 6.39
C ASP A 148 -8.86 -10.67 6.30
N TRP A 149 -8.66 -10.20 5.08
CA TRP A 149 -7.81 -9.09 4.73
C TRP A 149 -8.55 -8.17 3.76
N THR A 150 -8.53 -6.87 4.05
CA THR A 150 -9.03 -5.84 3.14
C THR A 150 -7.88 -4.96 2.70
N ILE A 151 -7.56 -4.98 1.40
CA ILE A 151 -6.57 -4.08 0.81
C ILE A 151 -7.29 -3.06 -0.07
N LEU A 152 -7.13 -1.77 0.22
CA LEU A 152 -7.74 -0.71 -0.57
C LEU A 152 -6.65 0.14 -1.19
N LEU A 153 -6.68 0.28 -2.51
CA LEU A 153 -5.73 1.10 -3.26
C LEU A 153 -6.45 2.33 -3.82
N PHE A 154 -5.92 3.50 -3.52
CA PHE A 154 -6.43 4.78 -3.97
C PHE A 154 -5.39 5.45 -4.85
N ILE A 155 -5.82 6.04 -5.96
CA ILE A 155 -4.95 6.80 -6.87
C ILE A 155 -5.52 8.20 -7.00
N SER A 156 -4.70 9.24 -6.78
CA SER A 156 -5.10 10.67 -6.88
C SER A 156 -3.94 11.55 -7.32
N ASP A 157 -4.26 12.68 -7.96
CA ASP A 157 -3.33 13.75 -8.29
C ASP A 157 -3.47 15.01 -7.42
N GLY A 158 -4.36 15.00 -6.43
CA GLY A 158 -4.81 16.22 -5.76
C GLY A 158 -4.82 16.16 -4.23
N VAL A 159 -5.17 17.30 -3.65
CA VAL A 159 -5.37 17.49 -2.20
C VAL A 159 -6.66 16.79 -1.77
N LEU A 160 -6.59 16.02 -0.70
CA LEU A 160 -7.74 15.42 -0.04
C LEU A 160 -8.49 16.49 0.78
N GLU A 161 -9.73 16.79 0.39
CA GLU A 161 -10.52 17.85 1.02
C GLU A 161 -11.28 17.42 2.29
N ASP A 162 -11.40 16.12 2.52
CA ASP A 162 -12.02 15.50 3.70
C ASP A 162 -10.98 14.78 4.58
N PHE A 163 -9.77 15.32 4.60
CA PHE A 163 -8.58 14.75 5.24
C PHE A 163 -8.78 14.37 6.71
N GLU A 164 -9.34 15.28 7.51
CA GLU A 164 -9.57 15.02 8.93
C GLU A 164 -10.61 13.92 9.14
N GLU A 165 -11.64 13.85 8.30
CA GLU A 165 -12.63 12.79 8.36
C GLU A 165 -12.06 11.43 7.92
N ILE A 166 -11.14 11.40 6.95
CA ILE A 166 -10.40 10.19 6.57
C ILE A 166 -9.58 9.68 7.75
N LYS A 167 -8.80 10.56 8.40
CA LYS A 167 -8.00 10.21 9.59
C LYS A 167 -8.89 9.70 10.72
N LYS A 168 -9.99 10.39 11.00
CA LYS A 168 -10.96 9.92 11.99
C LYS A 168 -11.50 8.53 11.65
N ARG A 169 -11.87 8.29 10.39
CA ARG A 169 -12.38 6.99 9.95
C ARG A 169 -11.33 5.89 10.07
N ALA A 170 -10.07 6.17 9.75
CA ALA A 170 -8.98 5.22 9.92
C ALA A 170 -8.78 4.84 11.40
N MET A 171 -8.86 5.82 12.32
CA MET A 171 -8.84 5.53 13.76
C MET A 171 -10.02 4.66 14.22
N GLU A 172 -11.22 4.90 13.69
CA GLU A 172 -12.38 4.03 13.95
C GLU A 172 -12.13 2.60 13.45
N VAL A 173 -11.60 2.44 12.24
CA VAL A 173 -11.23 1.13 11.69
C VAL A 173 -10.19 0.43 12.58
N GLY A 174 -9.16 1.14 13.03
CA GLY A 174 -8.16 0.58 13.95
C GLY A 174 -8.79 0.07 15.25
N ASN A 175 -9.75 0.80 15.82
CA ASN A 175 -10.52 0.34 16.98
C ASN A 175 -11.41 -0.88 16.66
N GLU A 176 -12.05 -0.93 15.48
CA GLU A 176 -12.82 -2.10 15.02
C GLU A 176 -11.94 -3.36 14.93
N ILE A 177 -10.68 -3.20 14.49
CA ILE A 177 -9.68 -4.28 14.43
C ILE A 177 -9.31 -4.77 15.82
N VAL A 178 -8.95 -3.86 16.73
CA VAL A 178 -8.61 -4.21 18.12
C VAL A 178 -9.79 -4.88 18.84
N ALA A 179 -11.02 -4.46 18.56
CA ALA A 179 -12.23 -5.06 19.11
C ALA A 179 -12.59 -6.42 18.46
N GLY A 180 -11.92 -6.81 17.37
CA GLY A 180 -12.22 -8.02 16.61
C GLY A 180 -13.53 -7.97 15.83
N THR A 181 -14.14 -6.78 15.67
CA THR A 181 -15.36 -6.59 14.86
C THR A 181 -15.04 -6.35 13.39
N ARG A 182 -13.79 -6.05 13.08
CA ARG A 182 -13.20 -6.05 11.73
C ARG A 182 -11.90 -6.85 11.77
N LYS A 183 -11.60 -7.55 10.67
CA LYS A 183 -10.31 -8.23 10.50
C LYS A 183 -9.28 -7.27 9.89
N HIS A 184 -8.18 -7.77 9.33
CA HIS A 184 -7.06 -6.94 8.95
C HIS A 184 -7.37 -6.03 7.76
N CYS A 185 -6.82 -4.82 7.78
CA CYS A 185 -6.95 -3.83 6.70
C CYS A 185 -5.60 -3.16 6.43
N LYS A 186 -5.33 -2.84 5.17
CA LYS A 186 -4.30 -1.89 4.76
C LYS A 186 -4.81 -1.05 3.60
N PHE A 187 -4.54 0.23 3.62
CA PHE A 187 -4.97 1.25 2.68
C PHE A 187 -3.72 1.85 2.06
N ILE A 188 -3.72 1.97 0.75
CA ILE A 188 -2.55 2.39 0.00
C ILE A 188 -2.97 3.59 -0.83
N MET A 189 -2.26 4.71 -0.70
CA MET A 189 -2.51 5.91 -1.50
C MET A 189 -1.34 6.13 -2.45
N ILE A 190 -1.61 6.13 -3.74
CA ILE A 190 -0.64 6.46 -4.79
C ILE A 190 -0.93 7.87 -5.28
N GLY A 191 -0.07 8.81 -4.88
CA GLY A 191 -0.02 10.15 -5.43
C GLY A 191 0.64 10.17 -6.81
N ILE A 192 0.02 10.83 -7.77
CA ILE A 192 0.56 11.04 -9.12
C ILE A 192 0.63 12.53 -9.43
N GLY A 193 1.68 12.99 -10.12
CA GLY A 193 1.78 14.40 -10.50
C GLY A 193 1.85 15.35 -9.30
N GLU A 194 0.85 16.21 -9.15
CA GLU A 194 0.81 17.31 -8.15
C GLU A 194 0.17 16.91 -6.80
N ALA A 195 0.17 15.61 -6.48
CA ALA A 195 -0.36 15.12 -5.21
C ALA A 195 0.32 15.79 -4.00
N ASP A 196 -0.47 16.07 -2.95
CA ASP A 196 0.02 16.76 -1.76
C ASP A 196 0.88 15.82 -0.91
N GLU A 197 2.20 15.88 -1.11
CA GLU A 197 3.19 15.05 -0.40
C GLU A 197 3.06 15.16 1.13
N LYS A 198 2.67 16.33 1.64
CA LYS A 198 2.52 16.53 3.08
C LYS A 198 1.31 15.75 3.61
N GLN A 199 0.18 15.78 2.90
CA GLN A 199 -0.98 14.96 3.27
C GLN A 199 -0.68 13.47 3.17
N LEU A 200 0.08 13.04 2.16
CA LEU A 200 0.51 11.66 2.02
C LEU A 200 1.36 11.22 3.21
N GLN A 201 2.40 11.99 3.55
CA GLN A 201 3.25 11.70 4.71
C GLN A 201 2.44 11.70 6.02
N GLU A 202 1.56 12.69 6.21
CA GLU A 202 0.76 12.77 7.43
C GLU A 202 -0.27 11.63 7.55
N LEU A 203 -0.75 11.04 6.45
CA LEU A 203 -1.54 9.82 6.48
C LEU A 203 -0.70 8.59 6.79
N ASP A 204 0.49 8.48 6.20
CA ASP A 204 1.44 7.39 6.44
C ASP A 204 1.76 7.27 7.93
N ASP A 205 2.15 8.40 8.55
CA ASP A 205 2.61 8.46 9.94
C ASP A 205 1.46 8.54 10.95
N MET A 206 0.19 8.52 10.52
CA MET A 206 -0.92 8.96 11.38
C MET A 206 -1.14 8.11 12.63
N PHE A 207 -0.62 6.88 12.65
CA PHE A 207 -0.71 5.97 13.79
C PHE A 207 0.48 6.06 14.74
N ASP A 208 1.52 6.79 14.36
CA ASP A 208 2.73 6.94 15.16
C ASP A 208 2.46 7.69 16.46
N GLY A 209 3.01 7.17 17.56
CA GLY A 209 2.77 7.69 18.91
C GLY A 209 1.34 7.54 19.43
N THR A 210 0.42 6.97 18.64
CA THR A 210 -0.95 6.69 19.12
C THR A 210 -1.00 5.42 19.96
N GLN A 211 -2.05 5.27 20.78
CA GLN A 211 -2.27 4.01 21.53
C GLN A 211 -2.52 2.82 20.61
N LEU A 212 -3.15 3.04 19.45
CA LEU A 212 -3.42 1.99 18.46
C LEU A 212 -2.11 1.52 17.80
N GLY A 213 -1.25 2.43 17.35
CA GLY A 213 0.06 2.07 16.81
C GLY A 213 0.97 1.43 17.87
N THR A 214 1.11 2.08 19.03
CA THR A 214 2.09 1.65 20.05
C THR A 214 1.71 0.35 20.74
N ASN A 215 0.44 0.19 21.16
CA ASN A 215 0.03 -0.96 21.98
C ASN A 215 -0.51 -2.11 21.15
N HIS A 216 -1.00 -1.84 19.94
CA HIS A 216 -1.70 -2.83 19.12
C HIS A 216 -1.06 -3.03 17.74
N GLY A 217 0.00 -2.29 17.41
CA GLY A 217 0.68 -2.41 16.12
C GLY A 217 -0.22 -2.06 14.94
N ILE A 218 -1.24 -1.21 15.16
CA ILE A 218 -2.12 -0.77 14.07
C ILE A 218 -1.37 0.24 13.22
N ASP A 219 -1.23 -0.10 11.96
CA ASP A 219 -0.77 0.77 10.89
C ASP A 219 -1.61 0.42 9.65
N LEU A 220 -2.44 1.38 9.21
CA LEU A 220 -3.40 1.16 8.13
C LEU A 220 -3.02 1.82 6.82
N TRP A 221 -2.14 2.83 6.79
CA TRP A 221 -1.85 3.57 5.56
C TRP A 221 -0.44 3.25 5.05
N ASP A 222 -0.29 3.16 3.74
CA ASP A 222 1.00 3.18 3.05
C ASP A 222 0.87 4.16 1.87
N CYS A 223 1.48 5.33 1.99
CA CYS A 223 1.33 6.43 1.04
C CYS A 223 2.61 6.62 0.23
N LYS A 224 2.50 6.67 -1.10
CA LYS A 224 3.65 6.81 -2.01
C LYS A 224 3.35 7.75 -3.15
N LEU A 225 4.40 8.43 -3.61
CA LEU A 225 4.40 9.05 -4.93
C LEU A 225 4.76 8.00 -5.97
N ALA A 226 4.01 7.96 -7.07
CA ALA A 226 4.33 7.10 -8.20
C ALA A 226 5.71 7.37 -8.80
N SER A 227 6.24 8.60 -8.68
CA SER A 227 7.60 8.94 -9.08
C SER A 227 8.70 8.25 -8.26
N ASN A 228 8.35 7.76 -7.07
CA ASN A 228 9.27 7.07 -6.15
C ASN A 228 9.16 5.55 -6.24
N MET A 229 8.25 5.02 -7.07
CA MET A 229 8.08 3.58 -7.27
C MET A 229 8.99 3.11 -8.42
N ASP A 230 9.81 2.09 -8.14
CA ASP A 230 10.63 1.44 -9.16
C ASP A 230 9.82 0.39 -9.94
N GLN A 231 8.88 -0.29 -9.27
CA GLN A 231 8.11 -1.41 -9.79
C GLN A 231 6.75 -1.54 -9.09
N LEU A 232 5.77 -2.22 -9.70
CA LEU A 232 4.44 -2.40 -9.11
C LEU A 232 4.46 -3.14 -7.76
N SER A 233 5.44 -4.02 -7.54
CA SER A 233 5.57 -4.75 -6.28
C SER A 233 5.89 -3.85 -5.09
N ASP A 234 6.30 -2.60 -5.33
CA ASP A 234 6.56 -1.63 -4.27
C ASP A 234 5.28 -1.23 -3.49
N ILE A 235 4.09 -1.53 -4.05
CA ILE A 235 2.78 -1.42 -3.37
C ILE A 235 2.70 -2.35 -2.14
N TRP A 236 3.48 -3.43 -2.10
CA TRP A 236 3.47 -4.38 -0.99
C TRP A 236 4.60 -4.16 0.02
N ASN A 237 5.41 -3.11 -0.15
CA ASN A 237 6.65 -2.98 0.61
C ASN A 237 6.45 -2.92 2.13
N GLU A 238 5.29 -2.45 2.63
CA GLU A 238 4.95 -2.38 4.06
C GLU A 238 3.68 -3.16 4.43
N VAL A 239 3.34 -4.21 3.69
CA VAL A 239 2.17 -5.04 4.02
C VAL A 239 2.61 -6.33 4.68
N ASP A 240 2.38 -6.45 5.99
CA ASP A 240 2.55 -7.70 6.76
C ASP A 240 1.19 -8.41 6.90
N PHE A 241 1.03 -9.51 6.17
CA PHE A 241 -0.17 -10.33 6.19
C PHE A 241 -0.25 -11.26 7.40
N GLY A 242 0.73 -11.20 8.32
CA GLY A 242 0.84 -12.10 9.46
C GLY A 242 1.19 -13.54 9.06
N ILE A 243 1.73 -13.71 7.85
CA ILE A 243 2.06 -15.02 7.29
C ILE A 243 3.40 -15.49 7.86
N THR A 244 3.45 -16.75 8.28
CA THR A 244 4.72 -17.42 8.63
C THR A 244 5.12 -18.32 7.47
N LEU A 245 6.25 -17.98 6.85
CA LEU A 245 6.83 -18.74 5.75
C LEU A 245 7.54 -19.99 6.29
N PRO A 246 7.47 -21.14 5.59
CA PRO A 246 8.19 -22.33 6.00
C PRO A 246 9.71 -22.13 5.85
N GLY A 247 10.47 -22.65 6.82
CA GLY A 247 11.93 -22.64 6.78
C GLY A 247 12.56 -22.05 8.03
N THR A 248 13.82 -21.66 7.90
CA THR A 248 14.62 -21.07 8.98
C THR A 248 15.36 -19.84 8.48
N ALA A 249 15.54 -18.85 9.34
CA ALA A 249 16.35 -17.68 9.05
C ALA A 249 17.27 -17.32 10.22
N ARG A 250 18.49 -16.87 9.91
CA ARG A 250 19.46 -16.36 10.90
C ARG A 250 19.89 -14.98 10.52
N ILE A 251 19.88 -14.07 11.48
CA ILE A 251 20.32 -12.69 11.32
C ILE A 251 21.59 -12.53 12.14
N LEU A 252 22.65 -12.04 11.50
CA LEU A 252 23.98 -11.93 12.06
C LEU A 252 24.49 -10.49 11.92
N ASP A 253 25.24 -10.02 12.92
CA ASP A 253 25.91 -8.72 12.87
C ASP A 253 27.16 -8.73 11.97
N SER A 254 27.87 -7.60 11.87
CA SER A 254 29.12 -7.48 11.11
C SER A 254 30.27 -8.38 11.61
N LYS A 255 30.15 -8.95 12.81
CA LYS A 255 31.12 -9.88 13.41
C LYS A 255 30.65 -11.34 13.34
N HIS A 256 29.59 -11.62 12.57
CA HIS A 256 28.93 -12.91 12.48
C HIS A 256 28.38 -13.45 13.82
N GLN A 257 28.07 -12.56 14.76
CA GLN A 257 27.34 -12.93 15.97
C GLN A 257 25.85 -12.96 15.69
N LEU A 258 25.17 -13.94 16.29
CA LEU A 258 23.73 -14.13 16.12
C LEU A 258 22.93 -13.03 16.83
N LEU A 259 22.16 -12.28 16.04
CA LEU A 259 21.23 -11.27 16.51
C LEU A 259 19.84 -11.86 16.74
N GLN A 260 19.36 -12.65 15.78
CA GLN A 260 18.04 -13.26 15.80
C GLN A 260 18.06 -14.61 15.05
N ASN A 261 17.27 -15.57 15.52
CA ASN A 261 17.17 -16.89 14.92
C ASN A 261 15.72 -17.35 14.86
N TYR A 262 15.30 -17.76 13.66
CA TYR A 262 13.97 -18.28 13.36
C TYR A 262 14.13 -19.75 12.97
N VAL A 263 13.73 -20.66 13.86
CA VAL A 263 13.91 -22.12 13.68
C VAL A 263 12.62 -22.86 13.37
N ASP A 264 11.47 -22.21 13.54
CA ASP A 264 10.14 -22.81 13.39
C ASP A 264 9.26 -21.90 12.53
N GLY A 265 9.72 -21.65 11.30
CA GLY A 265 9.10 -20.71 10.38
C GLY A 265 9.67 -19.30 10.50
N ILE A 266 9.52 -18.54 9.43
CA ILE A 266 10.05 -17.19 9.26
C ILE A 266 8.84 -16.25 9.17
N PRO A 267 8.65 -15.31 10.10
CA PRO A 267 7.57 -14.35 9.98
C PRO A 267 7.81 -13.46 8.75
N GLN A 268 6.74 -13.10 8.04
CA GLN A 268 6.83 -12.22 6.89
C GLN A 268 7.50 -10.90 7.26
N ARG A 269 7.17 -10.33 8.43
CA ARG A 269 7.90 -9.23 9.04
C ARG A 269 8.88 -9.75 10.09
N MET A 270 10.16 -9.55 9.85
CA MET A 270 11.23 -9.83 10.82
C MET A 270 11.62 -8.54 11.54
N GLU A 271 11.56 -8.54 12.87
CA GLU A 271 12.01 -7.44 13.72
C GLU A 271 13.23 -7.88 14.56
N PHE A 272 14.26 -7.04 14.65
CA PHE A 272 15.45 -7.30 15.45
C PHE A 272 16.18 -6.00 15.82
N TYR A 273 17.13 -6.09 16.75
CA TYR A 273 17.93 -4.95 17.20
C TYR A 273 19.40 -5.11 16.82
N VAL A 274 20.03 -4.03 16.39
CA VAL A 274 21.46 -3.95 16.07
C VAL A 274 22.12 -2.82 16.84
N ASN A 275 23.45 -2.84 16.95
CA ASN A 275 24.19 -1.70 17.49
C ASN A 275 24.14 -0.53 16.50
N GLU A 276 24.15 0.71 17.01
CA GLU A 276 24.01 1.91 16.18
C GLU A 276 25.10 2.03 15.09
N HIS A 277 26.30 1.53 15.35
CA HIS A 277 27.42 1.56 14.40
C HIS A 277 27.35 0.49 13.31
N GLU A 278 26.41 -0.45 13.39
CA GLU A 278 26.20 -1.43 12.32
C GLU A 278 25.69 -0.73 11.06
N SER A 279 26.36 -0.98 9.94
CA SER A 279 26.00 -0.45 8.61
C SER A 279 25.33 -1.49 7.72
N ALA A 280 25.37 -2.76 8.11
CA ALA A 280 24.76 -3.88 7.40
C ALA A 280 24.54 -5.06 8.36
N VAL A 281 23.65 -5.98 7.98
CA VAL A 281 23.51 -7.30 8.60
C VAL A 281 23.64 -8.40 7.56
N THR A 282 24.00 -9.61 8.01
CA THR A 282 23.94 -10.81 7.17
C THR A 282 22.69 -11.61 7.52
N ILE A 283 21.89 -11.92 6.51
CA ILE A 283 20.65 -12.67 6.62
C ILE A 283 20.84 -14.00 5.87
N GLU A 284 20.86 -15.10 6.62
CA GLU A 284 20.84 -16.45 6.07
C GLU A 284 19.38 -16.90 6.00
N ILE A 285 18.81 -17.02 4.81
CA ILE A 285 17.39 -17.32 4.61
C ILE A 285 17.18 -18.10 3.32
N ALA A 286 16.31 -19.12 3.34
CA ALA A 286 15.97 -19.94 2.16
C ALA A 286 17.20 -20.49 1.40
N GLY A 287 18.28 -20.83 2.12
CA GLY A 287 19.53 -21.31 1.52
C GLY A 287 20.40 -20.22 0.87
N GLN A 288 20.01 -18.95 0.97
CA GLN A 288 20.78 -17.79 0.52
C GLN A 288 21.46 -17.09 1.70
N VAL A 289 22.57 -16.42 1.41
CA VAL A 289 23.25 -15.52 2.35
C VAL A 289 23.23 -14.13 1.74
N ILE A 290 22.48 -13.22 2.38
CA ILE A 290 22.25 -11.87 1.89
C ILE A 290 22.92 -10.88 2.84
N VAL A 291 23.81 -10.04 2.30
CA VAL A 291 24.36 -8.89 3.06
C VAL A 291 23.46 -7.70 2.80
N GLN A 292 22.64 -7.36 3.79
CA GLN A 292 21.65 -6.30 3.70
C GLN A 292 22.20 -5.00 4.30
N SER A 293 22.26 -3.96 3.48
CA SER A 293 22.62 -2.61 3.92
C SER A 293 21.56 -2.06 4.87
N LEU A 294 22.00 -1.40 5.94
CA LEU A 294 21.16 -0.59 6.84
C LEU A 294 21.27 0.91 6.55
N ALA A 295 21.96 1.28 5.46
CA ALA A 295 21.99 2.65 4.97
C ALA A 295 20.74 2.89 4.09
N GLY A 296 19.63 3.33 4.70
CA GLY A 296 18.38 3.66 4.02
C GLY A 296 17.25 4.03 4.98
N GLU A 297 16.53 5.10 4.63
CA GLU A 297 15.37 5.80 5.23
C GLU A 297 15.32 5.88 6.77
N TYR A 298 15.68 7.08 7.25
CA TYR A 298 15.47 7.51 8.61
C TYR A 298 14.07 8.12 8.68
N ASP A 299 13.12 7.41 9.28
CA ASP A 299 11.99 8.09 9.93
C ASP A 299 12.52 8.61 11.26
N ASP A 300 12.77 9.91 11.30
CA ASP A 300 13.11 10.63 12.52
C ASP A 300 11.91 10.49 13.49
N LYS A 301 12.10 9.64 14.50
CA LYS A 301 11.17 9.44 15.63
C LYS A 301 11.14 10.61 16.60
#